data_AF-A0A936F3L8-F1
#
_entry.id   AF-A0A936F3L8-F1
#
_cell.length_a   1.000
_cell.length_b   1.000
_cell.length_c   1.000
_cell.angle_alpha   90.00
_cell.angle_beta   90.00
_cell.angle_gamma   90.00
#
_symmetry.space_group_name_H-M   'P 1'
#
loop_
_entity.id
_entity.type
_entity.pdbx_description
1 polymer ?
#
loop_
_entity_poly.entity_id
_entity_poly.type
_entity_poly.pdbx_seq_one_letter_code
_entity_poly.pdbx_strand_id
1 'polypeptide(L)'
;MLFSLLLISSAMADPPGRGHDKHVPPGLAKKGGVPPGLAKKGGLPPGLAKKYGRLPERPYVAVDPRYHDRAWFLIEGRWELRKGFEVGLQGEIQDVLRLPAAPPPVPLPRVGVDLHVVLFN
;
A
#
# COMPACT_ATOMS: atom_id res chain seq x y z
N MET A 1 4.44 -38.06 -23.15
CA MET A 1 3.80 -38.96 -22.17
C MET A 1 3.79 -38.21 -20.85
N LEU A 2 2.78 -37.41 -20.56
CA LEU A 2 1.55 -37.78 -19.84
C LEU A 2 1.86 -38.48 -18.51
N PHE A 3 1.74 -37.75 -17.40
CA PHE A 3 1.55 -38.34 -16.07
C PHE A 3 0.20 -37.87 -15.54
N SER A 4 -0.75 -38.78 -15.56
CA SER A 4 -1.99 -38.72 -14.79
C SER A 4 -1.70 -39.14 -13.35
N LEU A 5 -2.27 -38.46 -12.35
CA LEU A 5 -2.99 -39.18 -11.30
C LEU A 5 -4.02 -38.29 -10.61
N LEU A 6 -5.20 -38.89 -10.52
CA LEU A 6 -6.47 -38.50 -9.97
C LEU A 6 -6.44 -38.60 -8.43
N LEU A 7 -7.12 -37.70 -7.71
CA LEU A 7 -7.68 -38.03 -6.39
C LEU A 7 -8.92 -37.17 -6.13
N ILE A 8 -10.05 -37.87 -6.04
CA ILE A 8 -11.40 -37.39 -5.77
C ILE A 8 -11.68 -37.63 -4.28
N SER A 9 -12.35 -36.71 -3.56
CA SER A 9 -13.60 -37.02 -2.82
C SER A 9 -14.11 -35.87 -1.94
N SER A 10 -15.44 -35.89 -1.83
CA SER A 10 -16.39 -34.87 -1.43
C SER A 10 -16.43 -34.45 0.05
N ALA A 11 -16.84 -33.19 0.21
CA ALA A 11 -17.89 -32.64 1.09
C ALA A 11 -17.99 -33.11 2.57
N MET A 12 -17.81 -32.13 3.47
CA MET A 12 -18.55 -32.03 4.73
C MET A 12 -19.15 -30.62 4.84
N ALA A 13 -20.42 -30.57 5.21
CA ALA A 13 -21.23 -29.37 5.34
C ALA A 13 -21.07 -28.72 6.73
N ASP A 14 -21.08 -27.38 6.78
CA ASP A 14 -21.31 -26.56 7.99
C ASP A 14 -22.10 -25.28 7.58
N PRO A 15 -23.01 -24.72 8.41
CA PRO A 15 -24.01 -23.74 7.97
C PRO A 15 -23.61 -22.26 8.29
N PRO A 16 -24.50 -21.25 8.11
CA PRO A 16 -24.23 -20.04 7.36
C PRO A 16 -23.52 -18.94 8.17
N GLY A 17 -22.24 -18.69 7.90
CA GLY A 17 -21.52 -17.52 8.39
C GLY A 17 -21.56 -16.39 7.37
N ARG A 18 -22.19 -15.25 7.71
CA ARG A 18 -22.10 -13.97 6.99
C ARG A 18 -20.62 -13.54 6.83
N GLY A 19 -19.95 -14.03 5.81
CA GLY A 19 -18.66 -13.52 5.37
C GLY A 19 -18.91 -12.28 4.53
N HIS A 20 -18.77 -11.10 5.13
CA HIS A 20 -18.65 -9.86 4.39
C HIS A 20 -17.60 -10.08 3.30
N ASP A 21 -18.03 -10.07 2.03
CA ASP A 21 -17.18 -10.09 0.85
C ASP A 21 -16.27 -8.85 0.87
N LYS A 22 -15.19 -8.92 1.63
CA LYS A 22 -14.05 -8.03 1.47
C LYS A 22 -13.34 -8.53 0.23
N HIS A 23 -13.89 -8.10 -0.91
CA HIS A 23 -13.31 -8.24 -2.24
C HIS A 23 -11.94 -7.54 -2.22
N VAL A 24 -10.92 -8.22 -1.71
CA VAL A 24 -9.53 -7.82 -1.91
C VAL A 24 -9.31 -7.87 -3.41
N PRO A 25 -8.94 -6.74 -4.06
CA PRO A 25 -8.75 -6.72 -5.50
C PRO A 25 -7.75 -7.81 -5.91
N PRO A 26 -8.05 -8.60 -6.96
CA PRO A 26 -7.14 -9.64 -7.44
C PRO A 26 -5.85 -8.98 -7.93
N GLY A 27 -4.81 -9.12 -7.10
CA GLY A 27 -3.52 -8.42 -7.23
C GLY A 27 -2.73 -8.41 -5.91
N LEU A 28 -3.43 -8.61 -4.79
CA LEU A 28 -2.87 -8.62 -3.43
C LEU A 28 -2.06 -9.89 -3.09
N ALA A 29 -2.13 -10.94 -3.91
CA ALA A 29 -1.38 -12.18 -3.73
C ALA A 29 -0.17 -12.24 -4.66
N LYS A 30 1.02 -12.31 -4.06
CA LYS A 30 2.36 -12.48 -4.67
C LYS A 30 3.11 -11.18 -5.01
N LYS A 31 3.79 -10.63 -4.01
CA LYS A 31 5.26 -10.48 -4.03
C LYS A 31 5.72 -9.93 -2.67
N GLY A 32 6.32 -10.78 -1.85
CA GLY A 32 7.10 -10.38 -0.66
C GLY A 32 8.44 -9.76 -1.06
N GLY A 33 8.43 -8.89 -2.07
CA GLY A 33 9.61 -8.23 -2.60
C GLY A 33 9.29 -6.78 -2.82
N VAL A 34 9.92 -5.93 -2.03
CA VAL A 34 10.02 -4.49 -2.25
C VAL A 34 10.30 -4.24 -3.74
N PRO A 35 9.53 -3.42 -4.47
CA PRO A 35 9.77 -3.21 -5.90
C PRO A 35 11.23 -2.78 -6.13
N PRO A 36 11.87 -3.27 -7.20
CA PRO A 36 13.30 -3.05 -7.44
C PRO A 36 13.71 -1.56 -7.57
N GLY A 37 12.75 -0.65 -7.76
CA GLY A 37 12.97 0.80 -7.73
C GLY A 37 12.97 1.43 -6.32
N LEU A 38 12.29 0.81 -5.36
CA LEU A 38 12.10 1.29 -3.99
C LEU A 38 13.26 0.81 -3.08
N ALA A 39 13.77 -0.40 -3.33
CA ALA A 39 14.90 -0.97 -2.59
C ALA A 39 16.27 -0.31 -2.89
N LYS A 40 16.43 0.38 -4.03
CA LYS A 40 17.73 0.87 -4.50
C LYS A 40 17.96 2.37 -4.37
N LYS A 41 16.94 3.16 -3.99
CA LYS A 41 17.06 4.62 -4.09
C LYS A 41 16.74 5.44 -2.84
N GLY A 42 16.12 4.90 -1.80
CA GLY A 42 15.67 5.72 -0.65
C GLY A 42 14.59 6.75 -0.98
N GLY A 43 14.47 7.14 -2.25
CA GLY A 43 13.58 8.17 -2.74
C GLY A 43 12.16 7.71 -2.99
N LEU A 44 11.32 8.71 -3.25
CA LEU A 44 9.89 8.53 -3.47
C LEU A 44 9.60 7.52 -4.59
N PRO A 45 8.59 6.64 -4.43
CA PRO A 45 8.18 5.69 -5.46
C PRO A 45 7.97 6.37 -6.83
N PRO A 46 8.33 5.73 -7.95
CA PRO A 46 8.39 6.38 -9.26
C PRO A 46 7.02 6.90 -9.74
N GLY A 47 5.93 6.19 -9.47
CA GLY A 47 4.58 6.67 -9.77
C GLY A 47 4.20 7.89 -8.94
N LEU A 48 4.58 7.92 -7.66
CA LEU A 48 4.40 9.08 -6.80
C LEU A 48 5.27 10.27 -7.23
N ALA A 49 6.53 10.03 -7.58
CA ALA A 49 7.45 11.05 -8.09
C ALA A 49 6.98 11.63 -9.42
N LYS A 50 6.45 10.80 -10.33
CA LYS A 50 5.91 11.28 -11.61
C LYS A 50 4.66 12.13 -11.41
N LYS A 51 3.76 11.74 -10.51
CA LYS A 51 2.47 12.42 -10.30
C LYS A 51 2.57 13.65 -9.39
N TYR A 52 3.50 13.65 -8.44
CA TYR A 52 3.62 14.67 -7.39
C TYR A 52 5.02 15.29 -7.27
N GLY A 53 5.92 15.10 -8.26
CA GLY A 53 7.37 15.38 -8.19
C GLY A 53 7.86 16.76 -7.74
N ARG A 54 6.97 17.71 -7.43
CA ARG A 54 7.26 18.91 -6.66
C ARG A 54 7.07 18.66 -5.17
N LEU A 55 7.80 17.68 -4.64
CA LEU A 55 7.88 17.39 -3.22
C LEU A 55 9.24 17.84 -2.68
N PRO A 56 9.38 18.11 -1.37
CA PRO A 56 10.68 18.42 -0.78
C PRO A 56 11.67 17.27 -1.01
N GLU A 57 12.96 17.56 -0.91
CA GLU A 57 14.06 16.59 -1.10
C GLU A 57 13.88 15.31 -0.25
N ARG A 58 13.33 15.48 0.96
CA ARG A 58 13.02 14.38 1.88
C ARG A 58 11.53 14.36 2.22
N PRO A 59 10.68 13.76 1.37
CA PRO A 59 9.24 13.82 1.57
C PRO A 59 8.80 12.84 2.65
N TYR A 60 7.97 13.33 3.58
CA TYR A 60 7.19 12.47 4.45
C TYR A 60 5.88 12.09 3.75
N VAL A 61 5.58 10.80 3.74
CA VAL A 61 4.32 10.24 3.24
C VAL A 61 3.65 9.50 4.37
N ALA A 62 2.40 9.84 4.66
CA ALA A 62 1.56 9.11 5.59
C ALA A 62 0.49 8.35 4.80
N VAL A 63 0.32 7.06 5.10
CA VAL A 63 -0.62 6.18 4.40
C VAL A 63 -1.62 5.63 5.41
N ASP A 64 -2.90 5.64 5.05
CA ASP A 64 -3.93 4.95 5.83
C ASP A 64 -3.91 3.46 5.43
N PRO A 65 -3.68 2.52 6.36
CA PRO A 65 -3.67 1.10 6.05
C PRO A 65 -5.01 0.56 5.54
N ARG A 66 -6.10 1.32 5.67
CA ARG A 66 -7.44 1.01 5.12
C ARG A 66 -7.58 1.37 3.65
N TYR A 67 -6.76 2.28 3.12
CA TYR A 67 -6.94 2.86 1.79
C TYR A 67 -5.63 2.93 1.01
N HIS A 68 -5.63 2.37 -0.20
CA HIS A 68 -4.48 2.38 -1.11
C HIS A 68 -4.62 3.42 -2.23
N ASP A 69 -5.79 4.05 -2.34
CA ASP A 69 -6.15 5.04 -3.37
C ASP A 69 -5.75 6.48 -3.00
N ARG A 70 -5.16 6.66 -1.81
CA ARG A 70 -4.85 7.95 -1.23
C ARG A 70 -3.64 7.89 -0.29
N ALA A 71 -2.96 9.02 -0.16
CA ALA A 71 -1.90 9.21 0.83
C ALA A 71 -1.78 10.70 1.18
N TRP A 72 -1.28 10.99 2.37
CA TRP A 72 -0.94 12.35 2.79
C TRP A 72 0.54 12.61 2.54
N PHE A 73 0.83 13.76 1.95
CA PHE A 73 2.19 14.24 1.74
C PHE A 73 2.43 15.43 2.64
N LEU A 74 3.57 15.47 3.32
CA LEU A 74 3.97 16.65 4.06
C LEU A 74 4.56 17.68 3.10
N ILE A 75 3.84 18.77 2.90
CA ILE A 75 4.21 19.86 2.01
C ILE A 75 4.17 21.15 2.83
N GLU A 76 5.30 21.85 2.92
CA GLU A 76 5.40 23.13 3.65
C GLU A 76 4.86 23.06 5.10
N GLY A 77 5.10 21.94 5.79
CA GLY A 77 4.64 21.73 7.16
C GLY A 77 3.17 21.32 7.31
N ARG A 78 2.45 21.11 6.20
CA ARG A 78 1.05 20.66 6.21
C ARG A 78 0.88 19.31 5.53
N TRP A 79 0.06 18.46 6.15
CA TRP A 79 -0.37 17.21 5.54
C TRP A 79 -1.41 17.46 4.45
N GLU A 80 -1.05 17.17 3.21
CA GLU A 80 -1.93 17.28 2.05
C GLU A 80 -2.38 15.91 1.56
N LEU A 81 -3.69 15.67 1.62
CA LEU A 81 -4.30 14.45 1.11
C LEU A 81 -4.33 14.46 -0.42
N ARG A 82 -3.62 13.52 -1.04
CA ARG A 82 -3.71 13.25 -2.48
C ARG A 82 -4.51 11.96 -2.69
N LYS A 83 -5.42 11.97 -3.66
CA LYS A 83 -6.39 10.90 -3.95
C LYS A 83 -6.36 10.52 -5.44
N GLY A 84 -7.13 9.49 -5.80
CA GLY A 84 -7.31 9.08 -7.19
C GLY A 84 -6.04 8.42 -7.74
N PHE A 85 -5.48 7.50 -6.96
CA PHE A 85 -4.32 6.75 -7.40
C PHE A 85 -4.77 5.61 -8.32
N GLU A 86 -4.17 5.55 -9.50
CA GLU A 86 -4.36 4.45 -10.46
C GLU A 86 -3.84 3.13 -9.89
N VAL A 87 -4.28 1.99 -10.43
CA VAL A 87 -3.95 0.64 -9.91
C VAL A 87 -2.44 0.43 -9.70
N GLY A 88 -1.60 0.91 -10.63
CA GLY A 88 -0.14 0.82 -10.48
C GLY A 88 0.38 1.60 -9.28
N LEU A 89 -0.20 2.76 -8.99
CA LEU A 89 0.17 3.60 -7.87
C LEU A 89 -0.36 3.05 -6.53
N GLN A 90 -1.52 2.39 -6.54
CA GLN A 90 -2.04 1.68 -5.37
C GLN A 90 -1.10 0.55 -4.93
N GLY A 91 -0.51 -0.16 -5.90
CA GLY A 91 0.55 -1.15 -5.63
C GLY A 91 1.77 -0.53 -4.94
N GLU A 92 2.22 0.63 -5.42
CA GLU A 92 3.32 1.36 -4.77
C GLU A 92 2.95 1.77 -3.32
N ILE A 93 1.73 2.25 -3.07
CA ILE A 93 1.26 2.57 -1.72
C ILE A 93 1.26 1.35 -0.80
N GLN A 94 0.88 0.18 -1.31
CA GLN A 94 0.97 -1.06 -0.54
C GLN A 94 2.42 -1.40 -0.17
N ASP A 95 3.38 -1.10 -1.05
CA ASP A 95 4.79 -1.30 -0.74
C ASP A 95 5.33 -0.26 0.25
N VAL A 96 4.80 0.97 0.25
CA VAL A 96 5.11 1.98 1.28
C VAL A 96 4.69 1.49 2.68
N LEU A 97 3.54 0.81 2.80
CA LEU A 97 3.10 0.23 4.08
C LEU A 97 4.06 -0.84 4.65
N ARG A 98 4.95 -1.40 3.82
CA ARG A 98 5.95 -2.40 4.22
C ARG A 98 7.28 -1.77 4.64
N LEU A 99 7.46 -0.48 4.39
CA LEU A 99 8.67 0.24 4.77
C LEU A 99 8.70 0.54 6.27
N PRO A 100 9.90 0.74 6.86
CA PRO A 100 10.01 1.15 8.24
C PRO A 100 9.30 2.48 8.48
N ALA A 101 8.51 2.53 9.55
CA ALA A 101 7.84 3.75 9.95
C ALA A 101 8.87 4.79 10.46
N ALA A 102 8.64 6.06 10.12
CA ALA A 102 9.40 7.19 10.60
C ALA A 102 8.54 8.05 11.54
N PRO A 103 9.12 8.69 12.56
CA PRO A 103 8.38 9.61 13.42
C PRO A 103 7.89 10.82 12.61
N PRO A 104 6.60 11.20 12.71
CA PRO A 104 6.08 12.37 12.00
C PRO A 104 6.62 13.67 12.61
N PRO A 105 7.06 14.65 11.80
CA PRO A 105 7.63 15.91 12.29
C PRO A 105 6.55 16.90 12.74
N VAL A 106 5.30 16.71 12.32
CA VAL A 106 4.13 17.51 12.71
C VAL A 106 2.96 16.60 13.03
N PRO A 107 1.99 17.02 13.87
CA PRO A 107 0.83 16.20 14.23
C PRO A 107 0.10 15.62 13.02
N LEU A 108 -0.22 14.33 13.08
CA LEU A 108 -0.91 13.63 11.99
C LEU A 108 -2.37 14.10 11.85
N PRO A 109 -2.94 14.03 10.63
CA PRO A 109 -4.36 14.23 10.41
C PRO A 109 -5.18 13.26 11.27
N ARG A 110 -6.18 13.77 11.98
CA ARG A 110 -7.08 12.96 12.79
C ARG A 110 -8.11 12.27 11.90
N VAL A 111 -7.82 11.03 11.51
CA VAL A 111 -8.69 10.23 10.63
C VAL A 111 -9.25 8.98 11.31
N GLY A 112 -9.05 8.83 12.62
CA GLY A 112 -9.55 7.70 13.41
C GLY A 112 -8.79 6.39 13.20
N VAL A 113 -7.58 6.47 12.63
CA VAL A 113 -6.61 5.38 12.49
C VAL A 113 -5.20 5.92 12.65
N ASP A 114 -4.29 5.03 13.04
CA ASP A 114 -2.85 5.31 12.99
C ASP A 114 -2.38 5.27 11.53
N LEU A 115 -1.85 6.39 11.06
CA LEU A 115 -1.26 6.49 9.75
C LEU A 115 0.15 5.91 9.76
N HIS A 116 0.50 5.13 8.75
CA HIS A 116 1.85 4.64 8.54
C HIS A 116 2.68 5.72 7.87
N VAL A 117 3.63 6.30 8.60
CA VAL A 117 4.44 7.42 8.14
C VAL A 117 5.78 6.90 7.67
N VAL A 118 6.21 7.32 6.48
CA VAL A 118 7.50 6.96 5.90
C VAL A 118 8.22 8.23 5.47
N LEU A 119 9.51 8.29 5.80
CA LEU A 119 10.43 9.32 5.31
C LEU A 119 11.24 8.75 4.15
N PHE A 120 11.19 9.41 3.00
CA PHE A 120 12.04 9.11 1.85
C PHE A 120 13.26 10.03 1.80
N ASN A 121 14.35 9.58 1.19
CA ASN A 121 15.66 10.23 1.14
C ASN A 121 16.25 10.26 -0.27
#